data_AF-A0A7R9ZF39-F1
#
_entry.id   AF-A0A7R9ZF39-F1
#
_cell.length_a   1.000
_cell.length_b   1.000
_cell.length_c   1.000
_cell.angle_alpha   90.00
_cell.angle_beta   90.00
_cell.angle_gamma   90.00
#
_symmetry.space_group_name_H-M   'P 1'
#
loop_
_entity.id
_entity.type
_entity.pdbx_description
1 polymer ?
#
loop_
_entity_poly.entity_id
_entity_poly.type
_entity_poly.pdbx_seq_one_letter_code
_entity_poly.pdbx_strand_id
1 'polypeptide(L)'
;PSANRIRMAPCVTKDPVTGVVGPDSSRTSTEAMLPRAEVPSVVSKLTSLLDCSEEQLEILQVLRYEKGQEFKPHTDGFDGPVTAAGFENSGRLATVFTYLNDVQRGGHTNFPELSFSVAPKQGSAVVHFPATETTFEEDKRTIHQGEPAIDEKWLLTTWVWQHGRTDEAYAESRLPKLSE
;
A
#
# COMPACT_ATOMS: atom_id res chain seq x y z
N PRO A 1 14.57 10.53 -25.09
CA PRO A 1 13.94 10.98 -23.83
C PRO A 1 12.98 9.91 -23.32
N SER A 2 13.42 9.18 -22.28
CA SER A 2 12.83 7.93 -21.79
C SER A 2 11.40 8.12 -21.28
N ALA A 3 10.44 7.68 -22.10
CA ALA A 3 9.02 7.72 -21.76
C ALA A 3 8.61 6.62 -20.76
N ASN A 4 9.52 5.71 -20.39
CA ASN A 4 9.17 4.48 -19.69
C ASN A 4 9.82 4.30 -18.30
N ARG A 5 10.28 5.39 -17.67
CA ARG A 5 10.86 5.36 -16.32
C ARG A 5 9.79 5.58 -15.26
N ILE A 6 9.87 4.82 -14.17
CA ILE A 6 9.01 4.99 -12.99
C ILE A 6 9.12 6.43 -12.46
N ARG A 7 7.98 7.07 -12.20
CA ARG A 7 7.88 8.42 -11.63
C ARG A 7 6.86 8.44 -10.50
N MET A 8 7.17 9.20 -9.46
CA MET A 8 6.23 9.51 -8.39
C MET A 8 5.11 10.42 -8.93
N ALA A 9 3.87 10.12 -8.59
CA ALA A 9 2.70 10.92 -8.88
C ALA A 9 1.86 11.12 -7.61
N PRO A 10 1.08 12.21 -7.48
CA PRO A 10 0.18 12.37 -6.33
C PRO A 10 -0.78 11.18 -6.20
N CYS A 11 -1.05 10.74 -4.97
CA CYS A 11 -2.11 9.78 -4.73
C CYS A 11 -3.45 10.38 -5.15
N VAL A 12 -4.26 9.57 -5.83
CA VAL A 12 -5.57 9.99 -6.33
C VAL A 12 -6.65 9.06 -5.79
N THR A 13 -7.85 9.59 -5.67
CA THR A 13 -9.05 8.81 -5.36
C THR A 13 -10.06 8.95 -6.49
N LYS A 14 -10.90 7.93 -6.64
CA LYS A 14 -11.99 7.93 -7.60
C LYS A 14 -13.29 8.20 -6.85
N ASP A 15 -13.96 9.28 -7.19
CA ASP A 15 -15.28 9.60 -6.66
C ASP A 15 -16.26 8.44 -7.00
N PRO A 16 -16.93 7.84 -6.00
CA PRO A 16 -17.78 6.67 -6.23
C PRO A 16 -19.10 7.01 -6.96
N VAL A 17 -19.52 8.28 -6.94
CA VAL A 17 -20.75 8.77 -7.57
C VAL A 17 -20.47 9.24 -9.00
N THR A 18 -19.44 10.04 -9.19
CA THR A 18 -19.13 10.69 -10.47
C THR A 18 -18.11 9.91 -11.31
N GLY A 19 -17.34 9.01 -10.67
CA GLY A 19 -16.25 8.26 -11.30
C GLY A 19 -15.03 9.11 -11.63
N VAL A 20 -15.03 10.40 -11.29
CA VAL A 20 -13.92 11.33 -11.53
C VAL A 20 -12.75 10.97 -10.65
N VAL A 21 -11.56 10.87 -11.26
CA VAL A 21 -10.30 10.65 -10.55
C VAL A 21 -9.67 12.01 -10.25
N GLY A 22 -9.34 12.26 -8.99
CA GLY A 22 -8.77 13.53 -8.55
C GLY A 22 -7.86 13.39 -7.32
N PRO A 23 -7.25 14.50 -6.88
CA PRO A 23 -6.38 14.50 -5.71
C PRO A 23 -7.12 13.97 -4.47
N ASP A 24 -6.47 13.07 -3.73
CA ASP A 24 -7.05 12.55 -2.50
C ASP A 24 -6.70 13.48 -1.32
N SER A 25 -7.69 14.20 -0.80
CA SER A 25 -7.48 15.07 0.37
C SER A 25 -7.22 14.30 1.67
N SER A 26 -7.57 13.01 1.71
CA SER A 26 -7.30 12.14 2.85
C SER A 26 -5.93 11.48 2.77
N ARG A 27 -5.35 11.35 1.56
CA ARG A 27 -4.05 10.75 1.28
C ARG A 27 -3.20 11.69 0.44
N THR A 28 -2.38 12.49 1.10
CA THR A 28 -1.69 13.61 0.45
C THR A 28 -0.27 13.28 -0.05
N SER A 29 0.14 12.01 0.00
CA SER A 29 1.46 11.56 -0.42
C SER A 29 1.59 11.44 -1.95
N THR A 30 2.80 11.19 -2.41
CA THR A 30 3.03 10.72 -3.79
C THR A 30 3.32 9.22 -3.79
N GLU A 31 2.95 8.53 -4.86
CA GLU A 31 3.16 7.11 -5.05
C GLU A 31 3.75 6.78 -6.42
N ALA A 32 4.35 5.62 -6.53
CA ALA A 32 4.71 4.99 -7.79
C ALA A 32 4.51 3.48 -7.70
N MET A 33 3.93 2.90 -8.75
CA MET A 33 3.84 1.44 -8.88
C MET A 33 5.21 0.89 -9.25
N LEU A 34 5.63 -0.15 -8.53
CA LEU A 34 6.90 -0.85 -8.72
C LEU A 34 6.59 -2.30 -9.13
N PRO A 35 6.95 -2.71 -10.36
CA PRO A 35 6.81 -4.09 -10.78
C PRO A 35 7.59 -5.03 -9.86
N ARG A 36 6.97 -6.14 -9.43
CA ARG A 36 7.60 -7.20 -8.64
C ARG A 36 8.84 -7.76 -9.34
N ALA A 37 8.78 -7.91 -10.67
CA ALA A 37 9.88 -8.40 -11.49
C ALA A 37 11.15 -7.54 -11.42
N GLU A 38 11.06 -6.25 -11.05
CA GLU A 38 12.20 -5.35 -10.93
C GLU A 38 12.92 -5.50 -9.57
N VAL A 39 12.30 -6.16 -8.58
CA VAL A 39 12.82 -6.34 -7.22
C VAL A 39 12.62 -7.78 -6.68
N PRO A 40 13.09 -8.82 -7.39
CA PRO A 40 12.80 -10.22 -7.04
C PRO A 40 13.28 -10.63 -5.64
N SER A 41 14.35 -10.02 -5.13
CA SER A 41 14.84 -10.30 -3.78
C SER A 41 13.94 -9.73 -2.67
N VAL A 42 13.20 -8.65 -2.95
CA VAL A 42 12.19 -8.10 -2.03
C VAL A 42 10.95 -8.97 -2.07
N VAL A 43 10.50 -9.35 -3.27
CA VAL A 43 9.35 -10.25 -3.47
C VAL A 43 9.56 -11.58 -2.75
N SER A 44 10.73 -12.21 -2.92
CA SER A 44 11.06 -13.48 -2.24
C SER A 44 11.02 -13.37 -0.71
N LYS A 45 11.45 -12.23 -0.13
CA LYS A 45 11.35 -12.00 1.32
C LYS A 45 9.90 -11.83 1.77
N LEU A 46 9.10 -11.09 0.99
CA LEU A 46 7.69 -10.87 1.28
C LEU A 46 6.89 -12.17 1.22
N THR A 47 7.03 -12.95 0.15
CA THR A 47 6.34 -14.25 0.01
C THR A 47 6.77 -15.24 1.09
N SER A 48 8.05 -15.28 1.46
CA SER A 48 8.53 -16.12 2.56
C SER A 48 8.00 -15.66 3.93
N LEU A 49 7.85 -14.36 4.14
CA LEU A 49 7.34 -13.79 5.40
C LEU A 49 5.83 -14.03 5.56
N LEU A 50 5.08 -13.92 4.46
CA LEU A 50 3.62 -13.92 4.45
C LEU A 50 3.01 -15.29 4.10
N ASP A 51 3.86 -16.26 3.76
CA ASP A 51 3.47 -17.61 3.31
C ASP A 51 2.43 -17.56 2.17
N CYS A 52 2.76 -16.80 1.12
CA CYS A 52 1.87 -16.60 -0.03
C CYS A 52 2.62 -16.75 -1.36
N SER A 53 1.87 -16.95 -2.45
CA SER A 53 2.45 -16.91 -3.80
C SER A 53 2.74 -15.48 -4.26
N GLU A 54 3.58 -15.32 -5.30
CA GLU A 54 3.84 -14.01 -5.88
C GLU A 54 2.55 -13.39 -6.44
N GLU A 55 1.71 -14.18 -7.09
CA GLU A 55 0.45 -13.74 -7.70
C GLU A 55 -0.55 -13.20 -6.67
N GLN A 56 -0.45 -13.60 -5.41
CA GLN A 56 -1.26 -13.06 -4.32
C GLN A 56 -0.80 -11.67 -3.87
N LEU A 57 0.44 -11.27 -4.14
CA LEU A 57 0.90 -9.93 -3.83
C LEU A 57 0.26 -8.91 -4.78
N GLU A 58 -0.39 -7.91 -4.21
CA GLU A 58 -0.74 -6.69 -4.94
C GLU A 58 0.54 -6.01 -5.43
N ILE A 59 0.47 -5.40 -6.62
CA ILE A 59 1.60 -4.67 -7.22
C ILE A 59 2.18 -3.73 -6.17
N LEU A 60 3.51 -3.78 -6.01
CA LEU A 60 4.19 -3.03 -4.97
C LEU A 60 4.01 -1.53 -5.22
N GLN A 61 3.79 -0.76 -4.15
CA GLN A 61 3.70 0.70 -4.22
C GLN A 61 4.82 1.32 -3.39
N VAL A 62 5.58 2.22 -4.01
CA VAL A 62 6.51 3.09 -3.28
C VAL A 62 5.78 4.39 -2.96
N LEU A 63 5.77 4.78 -1.70
CA LEU A 63 5.16 6.01 -1.21
C LEU A 63 6.22 6.97 -0.69
N ARG A 64 6.04 8.26 -0.97
CA ARG A 64 6.85 9.35 -0.43
C ARG A 64 5.95 10.40 0.21
N TYR A 65 6.27 10.74 1.45
CA TYR A 65 5.66 11.80 2.21
C TYR A 65 6.67 12.92 2.41
N GLU A 66 6.37 14.08 1.86
CA GLU A 66 7.04 15.35 2.15
C GLU A 66 6.46 15.99 3.42
N LYS A 67 7.14 17.02 3.94
CA LYS A 67 6.74 17.70 5.18
C LYS A 67 5.28 18.15 5.12
N GLY A 68 4.52 17.77 6.14
CA GLY A 68 3.10 18.08 6.30
C GLY A 68 2.15 17.09 5.62
N GLN A 69 2.65 16.22 4.74
CA GLN A 69 1.82 15.18 4.12
C GLN A 69 1.48 14.08 5.12
N GLU A 70 0.29 13.52 4.98
CA GLU A 70 -0.28 12.50 5.86
C GLU A 70 -1.20 11.55 5.09
N PHE A 71 -1.63 10.50 5.77
CA PHE A 71 -2.77 9.69 5.36
C PHE A 71 -3.70 9.55 6.56
N LYS A 72 -4.92 10.09 6.45
CA LYS A 72 -5.96 10.05 7.48
C LYS A 72 -6.31 8.62 7.91
N PRO A 73 -6.91 8.44 9.10
CA PRO A 73 -7.38 7.14 9.57
C PRO A 73 -8.24 6.43 8.53
N HIS A 74 -7.83 5.20 8.19
CA HIS A 74 -8.51 4.34 7.24
C HIS A 74 -8.26 2.88 7.60
N THR A 75 -8.93 2.00 6.87
CA THR A 75 -8.69 0.56 6.87
C THR A 75 -8.27 0.11 5.48
N ASP A 76 -7.51 -0.98 5.42
CA ASP A 76 -7.21 -1.69 4.17
C ASP A 76 -8.16 -2.87 3.93
N GLY A 77 -9.12 -3.09 4.83
CA GLY A 77 -10.21 -4.04 4.68
C GLY A 77 -11.31 -3.46 3.79
N PHE A 78 -12.16 -4.33 3.25
CA PHE A 78 -13.28 -3.89 2.43
C PHE A 78 -14.55 -4.64 2.84
N ASP A 79 -15.51 -3.89 3.38
CA ASP A 79 -16.84 -4.39 3.65
C ASP A 79 -17.73 -4.25 2.39
N GLY A 80 -17.92 -5.32 1.61
CA GLY A 80 -18.87 -5.32 0.48
C GLY A 80 -18.71 -6.43 -0.57
N PRO A 81 -19.68 -6.63 -1.47
CA PRO A 81 -19.62 -7.65 -2.52
C PRO A 81 -18.64 -7.31 -3.67
N VAL A 82 -18.32 -6.01 -3.83
CA VAL A 82 -17.32 -5.49 -4.77
C VAL A 82 -16.34 -4.66 -3.95
N THR A 83 -15.07 -5.06 -3.95
CA THR A 83 -14.04 -4.51 -3.07
C THR A 83 -12.93 -3.85 -3.89
N ALA A 84 -11.83 -3.36 -3.26
CA ALA A 84 -10.86 -2.44 -3.89
C ALA A 84 -10.57 -2.72 -5.36
N ALA A 85 -10.47 -1.63 -6.12
CA ALA A 85 -10.27 -1.61 -7.56
C ALA A 85 -11.45 -2.16 -8.41
N GLY A 86 -12.62 -2.41 -7.80
CA GLY A 86 -13.86 -2.70 -8.52
C GLY A 86 -14.04 -4.18 -8.89
N PHE A 87 -13.44 -5.07 -8.10
CA PHE A 87 -13.46 -6.51 -8.36
C PHE A 87 -14.27 -7.27 -7.30
N GLU A 88 -14.95 -8.33 -7.71
CA GLU A 88 -15.54 -9.32 -6.79
C GLU A 88 -14.40 -10.06 -6.04
N ASN A 89 -14.59 -10.34 -4.75
CA ASN A 89 -13.63 -11.06 -3.90
C ASN A 89 -12.21 -10.43 -3.81
N SER A 90 -12.12 -9.10 -3.85
CA SER A 90 -10.93 -8.27 -3.59
C SER A 90 -10.59 -8.18 -2.08
N GLY A 91 -10.73 -9.27 -1.32
CA GLY A 91 -10.39 -9.27 0.11
C GLY A 91 -8.87 -9.24 0.29
N ARG A 92 -8.36 -8.24 1.03
CA ARG A 92 -6.95 -8.19 1.45
C ARG A 92 -6.79 -8.98 2.76
N LEU A 93 -6.02 -10.07 2.71
CA LEU A 93 -5.68 -10.90 3.87
C LEU A 93 -4.68 -10.21 4.79
N ALA A 94 -3.66 -9.58 4.21
CA ALA A 94 -2.60 -8.93 4.95
C ALA A 94 -2.18 -7.62 4.28
N THR A 95 -1.71 -6.71 5.12
CA THR A 95 -1.13 -5.43 4.75
C THR A 95 0.31 -5.38 5.22
N VAL A 96 1.21 -4.91 4.35
CA VAL A 96 2.62 -4.75 4.70
C VAL A 96 3.09 -3.33 4.40
N PHE A 97 3.72 -2.71 5.39
CA PHE A 97 4.43 -1.44 5.26
C PHE A 97 5.89 -1.65 5.59
N THR A 98 6.80 -1.51 4.63
CA THR A 98 8.25 -1.53 4.85
C THR A 98 8.79 -0.11 4.79
N TYR A 99 9.47 0.35 5.84
CA TYR A 99 10.09 1.68 5.85
C TYR A 99 11.42 1.66 5.10
N LEU A 100 11.58 2.58 4.14
CA LEU A 100 12.75 2.62 3.25
C LEU A 100 13.85 3.57 3.75
N ASN A 101 13.55 4.41 4.74
CA ASN A 101 14.50 5.30 5.41
C ASN A 101 14.16 5.47 6.90
N ASP A 102 15.14 5.92 7.68
CA ASP A 102 14.92 6.38 9.05
C ASP A 102 14.25 7.76 9.04
N VAL A 103 13.25 7.95 9.90
CA VAL A 103 12.58 9.25 10.08
C VAL A 103 12.79 9.70 11.53
N GLN A 104 13.43 10.84 11.71
CA GLN A 104 13.77 11.34 13.04
C GLN A 104 12.57 11.99 13.74
N ARG A 105 11.68 12.66 12.98
CA ARG A 105 10.53 13.37 13.53
C ARG A 105 9.27 13.17 12.68
N GLY A 106 8.14 13.00 13.37
CA GLY A 106 6.82 12.83 12.75
C GLY A 106 6.70 11.54 11.94
N GLY A 107 5.66 11.45 11.10
CA GLY A 107 5.53 10.38 10.12
C GLY A 107 5.30 8.98 10.69
N HIS A 108 4.86 8.84 11.94
CA HIS A 108 4.59 7.52 12.52
C HIS A 108 3.43 6.83 11.77
N THR A 109 3.40 5.50 11.84
CA THR A 109 2.20 4.73 11.51
C THR A 109 1.46 4.47 12.82
N ASN A 110 0.30 5.09 12.98
CA ASN A 110 -0.46 5.09 14.24
C ASN A 110 -1.74 4.25 14.08
N PHE A 111 -1.98 3.36 15.05
CA PHE A 111 -3.15 2.51 15.20
C PHE A 111 -3.96 3.01 16.42
N PRO A 112 -4.87 3.98 16.23
CA PRO A 112 -5.55 4.66 17.33
C PRO A 112 -6.34 3.70 18.23
N GLU A 113 -7.07 2.75 17.65
CA GLU A 113 -7.88 1.78 18.41
C GLU A 113 -7.04 0.85 19.31
N LEU A 114 -5.75 0.69 18.98
CA LEU A 114 -4.79 -0.10 19.76
C LEU A 114 -3.92 0.75 20.69
N SER A 115 -4.08 2.08 20.66
CA SER A 115 -3.18 3.02 21.35
C SER A 115 -1.70 2.72 21.05
N PHE A 116 -1.41 2.36 19.80
CA PHE A 116 -0.11 1.84 19.36
C PHE A 116 0.41 2.66 18.18
N SER A 117 1.70 2.97 18.18
CA SER A 117 2.32 3.75 17.11
C SER A 117 3.73 3.24 16.82
N VAL A 118 4.09 3.25 15.54
CA VAL A 118 5.38 2.74 15.03
C VAL A 118 6.14 3.89 14.39
N ALA A 119 7.32 4.18 14.93
CA ALA A 119 8.26 5.12 14.33
C ALA A 119 8.93 4.49 13.09
N PRO A 120 9.09 5.24 11.98
CA PRO A 120 9.76 4.71 10.80
C PRO A 120 11.24 4.46 11.06
N LYS A 121 11.66 3.21 10.85
CA LYS A 121 13.06 2.79 10.96
C LYS A 121 13.42 1.99 9.72
N GLN A 122 14.51 2.36 9.05
CA GLN A 122 14.89 1.75 7.79
C GLN A 122 14.97 0.22 7.89
N GLY A 123 14.30 -0.46 6.95
CA GLY A 123 14.29 -1.91 6.85
C GLY A 123 13.36 -2.63 7.82
N SER A 124 12.71 -1.93 8.76
CA SER A 124 11.63 -2.54 9.55
C SER A 124 10.33 -2.57 8.75
N ALA A 125 9.45 -3.50 9.11
CA ALA A 125 8.14 -3.63 8.50
C ALA A 125 7.04 -3.74 9.56
N VAL A 126 5.86 -3.21 9.24
CA VAL A 126 4.61 -3.46 9.94
C VAL A 126 3.79 -4.42 9.09
N VAL A 127 3.29 -5.48 9.71
CA VAL A 127 2.35 -6.43 9.10
C VAL A 127 1.09 -6.47 9.96
N HIS A 128 -0.07 -6.29 9.35
CA HIS A 128 -1.36 -6.46 10.03
C HIS A 128 -2.40 -7.09 9.09
N PHE A 129 -3.48 -7.59 9.67
CA PHE A 129 -4.53 -8.33 8.99
C PHE A 129 -5.80 -7.48 9.05
N PRO A 130 -6.17 -6.79 7.96
CA PRO A 130 -7.21 -5.76 8.04
C PRO A 130 -8.64 -6.32 8.07
N ALA A 131 -8.80 -7.64 7.94
CA ALA A 131 -10.06 -8.33 7.95
C ALA A 131 -9.94 -9.73 8.56
N THR A 132 -11.07 -10.30 8.97
CA THR A 132 -11.15 -11.70 9.41
C THR A 132 -10.81 -12.65 8.26
N GLU A 133 -10.10 -13.75 8.55
CA GLU A 133 -9.63 -14.70 7.54
C GLU A 133 -10.74 -15.37 6.73
N THR A 134 -11.90 -15.63 7.34
CA THR A 134 -12.96 -16.46 6.75
C THR A 134 -14.09 -15.65 6.13
N THR A 135 -14.52 -14.58 6.78
CA THR A 135 -15.66 -13.76 6.32
C THR A 135 -15.22 -12.44 5.69
N PHE A 136 -13.93 -12.09 5.75
CA PHE A 136 -13.38 -10.82 5.28
C PHE A 136 -14.08 -9.58 5.87
N GLU A 137 -14.72 -9.75 7.03
CA GLU A 137 -15.24 -8.62 7.81
C GLU A 137 -14.07 -7.77 8.28
N GLU A 138 -14.16 -6.47 8.05
CA GLU A 138 -13.14 -5.51 8.44
C GLU A 138 -12.85 -5.58 9.96
N ASP A 139 -11.57 -5.69 10.31
CA ASP A 139 -11.11 -5.58 11.70
C ASP A 139 -10.78 -4.12 12.03
N LYS A 140 -11.76 -3.42 12.60
CA LYS A 140 -11.64 -1.99 12.98
C LYS A 140 -10.48 -1.69 13.92
N ARG A 141 -9.94 -2.68 14.66
CA ARG A 141 -8.76 -2.47 15.51
C ARG A 141 -7.52 -2.13 14.68
N THR A 142 -7.53 -2.49 13.39
CA THR A 142 -6.44 -2.22 12.45
C THR A 142 -6.61 -0.92 11.66
N ILE A 143 -7.62 -0.10 12.01
CA ILE A 143 -7.67 1.29 11.55
C ILE A 143 -6.33 1.94 11.86
N HIS A 144 -5.72 2.54 10.84
CA HIS A 144 -4.41 3.11 10.95
C HIS A 144 -4.29 4.37 10.10
N GLN A 145 -3.25 5.16 10.39
CA GLN A 145 -2.95 6.41 9.71
C GLN A 145 -1.45 6.59 9.54
N GLY A 146 -1.06 7.33 8.50
CA GLY A 146 0.26 7.93 8.41
C GLY A 146 0.20 9.33 9.02
N GLU A 147 0.77 9.51 10.21
CA GLU A 147 0.81 10.82 10.86
C GLU A 147 1.56 11.84 10.00
N PRO A 148 1.27 13.15 10.14
CA PRO A 148 1.96 14.19 9.40
C PRO A 148 3.48 14.05 9.46
N ALA A 149 4.09 13.97 8.30
CA ALA A 149 5.54 13.93 8.17
C ALA A 149 6.15 15.26 8.61
N ILE A 150 7.17 15.23 9.46
CA ILE A 150 8.00 16.42 9.74
C ILE A 150 9.27 16.33 8.89
N ASP A 151 9.90 15.16 8.88
CA ASP A 151 10.99 14.80 7.97
C ASP A 151 10.47 13.86 6.88
N GLU A 152 11.19 13.78 5.76
CA GLU A 152 10.78 12.96 4.60
C GLU A 152 10.68 11.46 4.97
N LYS A 153 9.57 10.83 4.57
CA LYS A 153 9.29 9.40 4.82
C LYS A 153 9.07 8.66 3.51
N TRP A 154 9.74 7.53 3.34
CA TRP A 154 9.58 6.60 2.24
C TRP A 154 9.09 5.25 2.74
N LEU A 155 8.10 4.68 2.05
CA LEU A 155 7.56 3.35 2.33
C LEU A 155 7.51 2.53 1.04
N LEU A 156 7.69 1.22 1.17
CA LEU A 156 7.18 0.23 0.22
C LEU A 156 5.96 -0.42 0.87
N THR A 157 4.84 -0.44 0.17
CA THR A 157 3.63 -1.15 0.62
C THR A 157 3.16 -2.16 -0.42
N THR A 158 2.57 -3.23 0.09
CA THR A 158 1.88 -4.25 -0.68
C THR A 158 0.83 -4.89 0.21
N TRP A 159 -0.12 -5.58 -0.42
CA TRP A 159 -1.18 -6.32 0.24
C TRP A 159 -1.22 -7.73 -0.31
N VAL A 160 -1.77 -8.64 0.48
CA VAL A 160 -1.97 -10.04 0.07
C VAL A 160 -3.44 -10.23 -0.27
N TRP A 161 -3.74 -10.60 -1.50
CA TRP A 161 -5.06 -11.04 -1.91
C TRP A 161 -5.35 -12.47 -1.45
N GLN A 162 -6.63 -12.77 -1.21
CA GLN A 162 -7.06 -14.15 -0.92
C GLN A 162 -6.63 -15.14 -2.00
N HIS A 163 -6.71 -14.74 -3.27
CA HIS A 163 -6.36 -15.56 -4.42
C HIS A 163 -5.38 -14.80 -5.32
N GLY A 164 -4.49 -15.55 -5.96
CA GLY A 164 -3.55 -14.97 -6.91
C GLY A 164 -4.27 -14.31 -8.09
N ARG A 165 -3.82 -13.13 -8.48
CA ARG A 165 -4.38 -12.37 -9.62
C ARG A 165 -3.46 -12.44 -10.83
N THR A 166 -4.06 -12.78 -11.97
CA THR A 166 -3.38 -12.92 -13.27
C THR A 166 -4.10 -12.21 -14.39
N ASP A 167 -5.17 -11.47 -14.09
CA ASP A 167 -5.94 -10.73 -15.08
C ASP A 167 -5.12 -9.57 -15.67
N GLU A 168 -5.48 -9.16 -16.88
CA GLU A 168 -4.71 -8.20 -17.66
C GLU A 168 -4.66 -6.80 -17.03
N ALA A 169 -5.59 -6.48 -16.13
CA ALA A 169 -5.57 -5.22 -15.39
C ALA A 169 -4.41 -5.18 -14.37
N TYR A 170 -3.97 -6.33 -13.88
CA TYR A 170 -2.80 -6.51 -13.00
C TYR A 170 -1.51 -6.88 -13.75
N ALA A 171 -1.50 -6.81 -15.09
CA ALA A 171 -0.32 -7.13 -15.88
C ALA A 171 0.79 -6.08 -15.67
N GLU A 172 1.87 -6.47 -14.99
CA GLU A 172 3.04 -5.61 -14.75
C GLU A 172 3.79 -5.20 -16.02
N SER A 173 3.57 -5.91 -17.14
CA SER A 173 4.14 -5.55 -18.45
C SER A 173 3.70 -4.17 -18.95
N ARG A 174 2.62 -3.61 -18.38
CA ARG A 174 2.11 -2.27 -18.68
C ARG A 174 2.74 -1.18 -17.82
N LEU A 175 3.52 -1.54 -16.80
CA LEU A 175 4.14 -0.60 -15.89
C LEU A 175 5.52 -0.16 -16.39
N PRO A 176 5.94 1.07 -16.07
CA PRO A 176 7.29 1.53 -16.34
C PRO A 176 8.31 0.73 -15.51
N LYS A 177 9.57 0.70 -15.98
CA LYS A 177 10.68 -0.06 -15.34
C LYS A 177 11.57 0.84 -14.48
N LEU A 178 12.31 0.25 -13.54
CA LEU A 178 13.29 0.99 -12.72
C LEU A 178 14.53 1.38 -13.54
N SER A 179 14.98 0.49 -14.43
CA SER A 179 16.13 0.71 -15.30
C SER A 179 15.72 0.88 -16.77
N GLU A 180 16.19 1.98 -17.37
CA GLU A 180 16.60 2.05 -18.78
C GLU A 180 18.08 2.46 -18.81
#